data_AF-A0A8T8E7E9-F1
#
_entry.id   AF-A0A8T8E7E9-F1
#
_cell.length_a   1.000
_cell.length_b   1.000
_cell.length_c   1.000
_cell.angle_alpha   90.00
_cell.angle_beta   90.00
_cell.angle_gamma   90.00
#
_symmetry.space_group_name_H-M   'P 1'
#
loop_
_entity.id
_entity.type
_entity.pdbx_description
1 polymer ?
#
loop_
_entity_poly.entity_id
_entity_poly.type
_entity_poly.pdbx_seq_one_letter_code
_entity_poly.pdbx_strand_id
1 'polypeptide(L)' 'MYRAILPEGQIQCEQYEHTENGVELYDEDDEFVAFVPYANLHALEDFHPEEERSIM' A
#
# COMPACT_ATOMS: atom_id res chain seq x y z
N MET A 1 6.63 -3.71 -4.45
CA MET A 1 5.78 -2.52 -4.19
C MET A 1 4.62 -2.97 -3.33
N TYR A 2 3.89 -2.06 -2.71
CA TYR A 2 2.67 -2.37 -1.98
C TYR A 2 1.49 -1.58 -2.51
N ARG A 3 0.30 -2.12 -2.26
CA ARG A 3 -0.96 -1.48 -2.60
C ARG A 3 -1.89 -1.54 -1.40
N ALA A 4 -2.21 -0.37 -0.86
CA ALA A 4 -3.26 -0.20 0.12
C ALA A 4 -4.62 -0.15 -0.59
N ILE A 5 -5.54 -1.02 -0.19
CA ILE A 5 -6.91 -1.08 -0.70
C ILE A 5 -7.82 -0.39 0.30
N LEU A 6 -8.53 0.63 -0.17
CA LEU A 6 -9.48 1.45 0.58
C LEU A 6 -10.87 1.35 -0.05
N PRO A 7 -11.95 1.70 0.67
CA PRO A 7 -13.28 1.79 0.08
C PRO A 7 -13.38 2.89 -0.99
N GLU A 8 -12.56 3.94 -0.89
CA GLU A 8 -12.54 5.06 -1.84
C GLU A 8 -11.63 4.82 -3.05
N GLY A 9 -10.82 3.76 -3.03
CA GLY A 9 -9.87 3.47 -4.11
C GLY A 9 -8.68 2.63 -3.64
N GLN A 10 -7.56 2.82 -4.30
CA GLN A 10 -6.32 2.10 -4.01
C GLN A 10 -5.14 3.07 -4.06
N ILE A 11 -4.18 2.88 -3.17
CA ILE A 11 -2.96 3.69 -3.13
C ILE A 11 -1.78 2.75 -3.33
N GLN A 12 -0.95 3.07 -4.32
CA GLN A 12 0.32 2.37 -4.55
C GLN A 12 1.40 3.09 -3.73
N CYS A 13 2.27 2.33 -3.09
CA CYS A 13 3.36 2.81 -2.26
C CYS A 13 4.50 1.81 -2.26
N GLU A 14 5.74 2.26 -2.09
CA GLU A 14 6.90 1.36 -1.99
C GLU A 14 7.11 0.83 -0.58
N GLN A 15 6.78 1.64 0.42
CA GLN A 15 6.93 1.31 1.83
C GLN A 15 5.69 1.69 2.62
N TYR A 16 5.45 1.00 3.73
CA TYR A 16 4.42 1.38 4.68
C TYR A 16 4.92 1.17 6.11
N GLU A 17 4.48 2.04 7.02
CA GLU A 17 4.76 1.93 8.45
C GLU A 17 3.47 1.76 9.25
N HIS A 18 3.44 0.75 10.12
CA HIS A 18 2.34 0.53 11.04
C HIS A 18 2.45 1.47 12.23
N THR A 19 1.44 2.31 12.40
CA THR A 19 1.27 3.18 13.57
C THR A 19 0.16 2.63 14.47
N GLU A 20 -0.08 3.31 15.59
CA GLU A 20 -1.14 2.95 16.54
C GLU A 20 -2.55 3.10 15.94
N ASN A 21 -2.74 4.00 14.96
CA ASN A 21 -4.05 4.37 14.44
C ASN A 21 -4.27 3.97 12.96
N GLY A 22 -3.24 3.49 12.27
CA GLY A 22 -3.31 3.17 10.86
C GLY A 22 -1.94 2.82 10.27
N VAL A 23 -1.82 3.00 8.97
CA VAL A 23 -0.58 2.83 8.21
C VAL A 23 -0.24 4.10 7.47
N GLU A 24 1.03 4.49 7.58
CA GLU A 24 1.61 5.58 6.79
C GLU A 24 2.26 4.99 5.55
N LEU A 25 2.00 5.58 4.39
CA LEU A 25 2.47 5.11 3.10
C LEU A 25 3.57 6.03 2.60
N TYR A 26 4.65 5.43 2.12
CA TYR A 26 5.85 6.11 1.65
C TYR A 26 6.20 5.66 0.22
N ASP A 27 6.75 6.57 -0.57
CA ASP A 27 7.17 6.32 -1.95
C ASP A 27 8.65 5.87 -2.04
N GLU A 28 9.22 5.76 -3.24
CA GLU A 28 10.59 5.29 -3.47
C GLU A 28 11.67 6.20 -2.85
N ASP A 29 11.35 7.48 -2.66
CA ASP A 29 12.21 8.49 -2.03
C ASP A 29 12.02 8.60 -0.50
N ASP A 30 11.35 7.64 0.15
CA ASP A 30 10.91 7.71 1.55
C ASP A 30 10.03 8.96 1.84
N GLU A 31 9.43 9.55 0.80
CA GLU A 31 8.51 10.68 0.95
C GLU A 31 7.13 10.20 1.40
N PHE A 32 6.56 10.89 2.39
CA PHE A 32 5.21 10.61 2.88
C PHE A 32 4.17 10.87 1.79
N VAL A 33 3.45 9.82 1.40
CA VAL A 33 2.41 9.86 0.38
C VAL A 33 1.06 10.12 1.02
N ALA A 34 0.67 9.26 1.97
CA ALA A 34 -0.65 9.29 2.59
C ALA A 34 -0.68 8.52 3.92
N PHE A 35 -1.63 8.88 4.78
CA PHE A 35 -1.97 8.12 5.97
C PHE A 35 -3.33 7.44 5.79
N VAL A 36 -3.38 6.13 6.05
CA VAL A 36 -4.59 5.32 5.95
C VAL A 36 -4.94 4.75 7.33
N PRO A 37 -6.06 5.19 7.95
CA PRO A 37 -6.50 4.62 9.22
C PRO A 37 -6.96 3.16 9.04
N TYR A 38 -6.75 2.30 10.05
CA TYR A 38 -7.19 0.90 9.98
C TYR A 38 -8.70 0.75 9.75
N ALA A 39 -9.49 1.74 10.17
CA ALA A 39 -10.93 1.77 9.91
C ALA A 39 -11.27 1.77 8.40
N ASN A 40 -10.37 2.31 7.56
CA ASN A 40 -10.55 2.41 6.11
C ASN A 40 -9.61 1.48 5.33
N LEU A 41 -8.67 0.81 6.02
CA LEU A 41 -7.74 -0.12 5.38
C LEU A 41 -8.41 -1.48 5.21
N HIS A 42 -8.82 -1.81 3.99
CA HIS A 42 -9.38 -3.12 3.69
C HIS A 42 -8.29 -4.19 3.57
N ALA A 43 -7.19 -3.86 2.88
CA ALA A 43 -6.06 -4.76 2.69
C ALA A 43 -4.79 -3.98 2.34
N LEU A 44 -3.64 -4.57 2.65
CA LEU A 44 -2.33 -4.22 2.10
C LEU A 44 -1.85 -5.44 1.33
N GLU A 45 -1.69 -5.29 0.03
CA GLU A 45 -1.18 -6.35 -0.83
C GLU A 45 0.22 -6.01 -1.32
N ASP A 46 1.07 -7.03 -1.33
CA ASP A 46 2.38 -6.99 -1.94
C ASP A 46 2.19 -7.04 -3.47
N PHE A 47 2.45 -5.92 -4.12
CA PHE A 47 2.28 -5.71 -5.55
C PHE A 47 3.65 -5.81 -6.23
N HIS A 48 3.84 -6.91 -6.97
CA HIS A 48 4.98 -7.12 -7.82
C HIS A 48 4.50 -7.26 -9.27
N PRO A 49 4.74 -6.27 -10.16
CA PRO A 49 4.30 -6.33 -11.56
C PRO A 49 4.98 -7.46 -12.36
N GLU A 50 5.93 -8.17 -11.75
CA GLU A 50 6.75 -9.21 -12.37
C GLU A 50 6.10 -10.60 -12.31
N GLU A 51 5.19 -10.85 -11.37
CA GLU A 51 4.58 -12.17 -11.15
C GLU A 51 3.33 -12.45 -12.03
N GLU A 52 2.77 -11.44 -12.69
CA GLU A 52 1.64 -11.64 -13.62
C GLU A 52 2.06 -12.22 -15.00
N ARG A 53 3.36 -12.48 -15.24
CA ARG A 53 3.87 -13.03 -16.52
C ARG A 53 4.33 -14.49 -16.48
N SER A 54 4.03 -15.26 -15.43
CA SER A 54 4.35 -16.71 -15.41
C SER A 54 3.14 -17.57 -15.09
N ILE A 55 2.13 -17.52 -15.96
CA ILE A 55 1.19 -18.64 -16.14
C ILE A 55 0.97 -18.85 -17.65
N MET A 56 1.95 -19.44 -18.33
CA MET A 56 1.71 -20.17 -19.59
C MET A 56 2.75 -21.25 -19.85
#